data_AF-A0A8D9B3N0-F1
#
_entry.id   AF-A0A8D9B3N0-F1
#
_cell.length_a   1.000
_cell.length_b   1.000
_cell.length_c   1.000
_cell.angle_alpha   90.00
_cell.angle_beta   90.00
_cell.angle_gamma   90.00
#
_symmetry.space_group_name_H-M   'P 1'
#
loop_
_entity.id
_entity.type
_entity.pdbx_description
1 polymer ?
#
loop_
_entity_poly.entity_id
_entity_poly.type
_entity_poly.pdbx_seq_one_letter_code
_entity_poly.pdbx_strand_id
1 'polypeptide(L)'
;MDITIEGFHSWMWRGLSSLLPFLYAGYLFQLFNAYKLYQLSFHKNTVWQVPVLSALFFVLFLGNSITTSLVIPQKLRERRRKREIEMFARVKSTESLTKQE
;
A
#
# COMPACT_ATOMS: atom_id res chain seq x y z
N MET A 1 24.29 11.19 15.59
CA MET A 1 22.98 11.21 16.27
C MET A 1 21.91 10.63 15.33
N ASP A 2 22.26 9.64 14.52
CA ASP A 2 21.38 9.07 13.47
C ASP A 2 20.65 7.80 13.93
N ILE A 3 21.07 7.27 15.08
CA ILE A 3 20.65 5.97 15.65
C ILE A 3 19.19 6.04 16.16
N THR A 4 18.64 7.23 16.43
CA THR A 4 17.24 7.40 16.88
C THR A 4 16.25 7.63 15.72
N ILE A 5 16.67 8.31 14.65
CA ILE A 5 15.79 8.64 13.52
C ILE A 5 15.53 7.41 12.63
N GLU A 6 16.55 6.58 12.37
CA GLU A 6 16.38 5.34 11.61
C GLU A 6 15.57 4.29 12.39
N GLY A 7 15.72 4.27 13.72
CA GLY A 7 14.91 3.45 14.62
C GLY A 7 13.42 3.84 14.59
N PHE A 8 13.11 5.14 14.63
CA PHE A 8 11.74 5.63 14.54
C PHE A 8 11.10 5.35 13.18
N HIS A 9 11.81 5.61 12.09
CA HIS A 9 11.34 5.29 10.74
C HIS A 9 11.07 3.79 10.57
N SER A 10 11.98 2.92 11.03
CA SER A 10 11.80 1.47 10.90
C SER A 10 10.61 0.93 11.72
N TRP A 11 10.35 1.51 12.90
CA TRP A 11 9.18 1.19 13.72
C TRP A 11 7.87 1.67 13.08
N MET A 12 7.80 2.94 12.69
CA MET A 12 6.64 3.52 11.99
C MET A 12 6.31 2.74 10.71
N TRP A 13 7.36 2.29 9.99
CA TRP A 13 7.19 1.57 8.73
C TRP A 13 6.73 0.12 8.91
N ARG A 14 6.85 -0.44 10.11
CA ARG A 14 6.30 -1.77 10.47
C ARG A 14 4.79 -1.67 10.69
N GLY A 15 4.32 -0.63 11.39
CA GLY A 15 2.89 -0.35 11.57
C GLY A 15 2.19 0.05 10.26
N LEU A 16 2.77 0.99 9.50
CA LEU A 16 2.19 1.49 8.26
C LEU A 16 2.14 0.41 7.16
N SER A 17 3.05 -0.57 7.16
CA SER A 17 2.97 -1.70 6.22
C SER A 17 1.76 -2.60 6.44
N SER A 18 1.30 -2.72 7.67
CA SER A 18 0.12 -3.53 8.02
C SER A 18 -1.17 -2.79 7.71
N LEU A 19 -1.15 -1.45 7.76
CA LEU A 19 -2.31 -0.60 7.49
C LEU A 19 -2.60 -0.45 5.99
N LEU A 20 -1.55 -0.42 5.15
CA LEU A 20 -1.67 -0.31 3.69
C LEU A 20 -2.69 -1.25 3.02
N PRO A 21 -2.71 -2.57 3.28
CA PRO A 21 -3.69 -3.46 2.66
C PRO A 21 -5.13 -3.17 3.10
N PHE A 22 -5.34 -2.80 4.37
CA PHE A 22 -6.65 -2.38 4.87
C PHE A 22 -7.09 -1.06 4.23
N LEU A 23 -6.16 -0.12 4.08
CA LEU A 23 -6.39 1.17 3.44
C LEU A 23 -6.78 0.99 1.97
N TYR A 24 -6.12 0.08 1.26
CA TYR A 24 -6.46 -0.26 -0.12
C TYR A 24 -7.85 -0.88 -0.25
N ALA A 25 -8.24 -1.77 0.67
CA ALA A 25 -9.60 -2.30 0.74
C ALA A 25 -10.63 -1.18 1.00
N GLY A 26 -10.30 -0.22 1.87
CA GLY A 26 -11.11 0.98 2.09
C GLY A 26 -11.27 1.83 0.84
N TYR A 27 -10.23 2.01 0.04
CA TYR A 27 -10.30 2.71 -1.24
C TYR A 27 -11.18 1.97 -2.26
N LEU A 28 -11.06 0.65 -2.39
CA LEU A 28 -11.95 -0.14 -3.25
C LEU A 28 -13.42 -0.01 -2.81
N PHE A 29 -13.67 -0.01 -1.50
CA PHE A 29 -15.00 0.24 -0.95
C PHE A 29 -15.48 1.67 -1.27
N GLN A 30 -14.60 2.66 -1.20
CA GLN A 30 -14.91 4.04 -1.57
C GLN A 30 -15.28 4.16 -3.06
N LEU A 31 -14.58 3.47 -3.96
CA LEU A 31 -14.93 3.39 -5.38
C LEU A 31 -16.29 2.71 -5.59
N PHE A 32 -16.55 1.63 -4.87
CA PHE A 32 -17.86 0.96 -4.91
C PHE A 32 -19.00 1.92 -4.50
N ASN A 33 -18.80 2.70 -3.44
CA ASN A 33 -19.76 3.73 -3.03
C ASN A 33 -19.91 4.80 -4.11
N ALA A 34 -18.80 5.32 -4.67
CA ALA A 34 -18.86 6.31 -5.75
C ALA A 34 -19.68 5.80 -6.95
N TYR A 35 -19.48 4.54 -7.34
CA TYR A 35 -20.22 3.88 -8.42
C TYR A 35 -21.72 3.72 -8.07
N LYS A 36 -22.05 3.31 -6.86
CA LYS A 36 -23.44 3.21 -6.40
C LYS A 36 -24.14 4.56 -6.38
N LEU A 37 -23.48 5.61 -5.88
CA LEU A 37 -24.02 6.97 -5.92
C LEU A 37 -24.16 7.49 -7.36
N TYR A 38 -23.23 7.15 -8.25
CA TYR A 38 -23.32 7.51 -9.66
C TYR A 38 -24.55 6.89 -10.32
N GLN A 39 -24.81 5.60 -10.09
CA GLN A 39 -26.04 4.94 -10.57
C GLN A 39 -27.31 5.60 -10.00
N LEU A 40 -27.27 5.99 -8.72
CA LEU A 40 -28.40 6.66 -8.08
C LEU A 40 -28.65 8.08 -8.63
N SER A 41 -27.60 8.76 -9.11
CA SER A 41 -27.70 10.09 -9.71
C SER A 41 -28.63 10.17 -10.93
N PHE A 42 -28.92 9.04 -11.58
CA PHE A 42 -29.80 9.00 -12.76
C PHE A 42 -31.30 8.92 -12.40
N HIS A 43 -31.65 8.87 -11.12
CA HIS A 43 -33.06 8.85 -10.71
C HIS A 43 -33.70 10.25 -10.83
N LYS A 44 -34.98 10.28 -11.19
CA LYS A 44 -35.73 11.51 -11.51
C LYS A 44 -35.93 12.48 -10.34
N ASN A 45 -35.73 12.02 -9.10
CA ASN A 45 -35.90 12.79 -7.84
C ASN A 45 -34.57 13.07 -7.11
N THR A 46 -33.45 13.02 -7.82
CA THR A 46 -32.15 13.11 -7.16
C THR A 46 -31.70 14.55 -6.97
N VAL A 47 -31.36 14.91 -5.74
CA VAL A 47 -30.76 16.21 -5.41
C VAL A 47 -29.36 16.33 -6.02
N TRP A 48 -28.98 17.55 -6.42
CA TRP A 48 -27.68 17.85 -7.04
C TRP A 48 -26.46 17.45 -6.18
N GLN A 49 -26.66 17.26 -4.87
CA GLN A 49 -25.63 16.81 -3.94
C GLN A 49 -25.14 15.39 -4.25
N VAL A 50 -26.00 14.50 -4.77
CA VAL A 50 -25.66 13.10 -5.05
C VAL A 50 -24.58 12.95 -6.15
N PRO A 51 -24.70 13.58 -7.34
CA PRO A 51 -23.63 13.53 -8.33
C PRO A 51 -22.34 14.22 -7.85
N VAL A 52 -22.43 15.33 -7.12
CA VAL A 52 -21.25 16.02 -6.56
C VAL A 52 -20.53 15.13 -5.55
N LEU A 53 -21.28 14.44 -4.69
CA LEU A 53 -20.73 13.52 -3.69
C LEU A 53 -20.10 12.28 -4.35
N SER A 54 -20.71 11.75 -5.42
CA SER A 54 -20.13 10.69 -6.24
C SER A 54 -18.79 11.12 -6.85
N ALA A 55 -18.74 12.32 -7.46
CA ALA A 55 -17.52 12.87 -8.03
C ALA A 55 -16.42 13.09 -6.98
N LEU A 56 -16.77 13.61 -5.80
CA LEU A 56 -15.86 13.77 -4.66
C LEU A 56 -15.24 12.44 -4.22
N PHE A 57 -16.07 11.42 -4.01
CA PHE A 57 -15.57 10.09 -3.63
C PHE A 57 -14.66 9.49 -4.70
N PHE A 58 -14.97 9.71 -5.97
CA PHE A 58 -14.18 9.25 -7.10
C PHE A 58 -12.81 9.94 -7.20
N VAL A 59 -12.77 11.28 -7.06
CA VAL A 59 -11.52 12.05 -7.06
C VAL A 59 -10.64 11.69 -5.87
N LEU A 60 -11.24 11.59 -4.67
CA LEU A 60 -10.52 11.16 -3.47
C LEU A 60 -9.99 9.74 -3.63
N PHE A 61 -10.77 8.82 -4.21
CA PHE A 61 -10.32 7.46 -4.50
C PHE A 61 -9.12 7.47 -5.45
N LEU A 62 -9.19 8.20 -6.57
CA LEU A 62 -8.13 8.30 -7.56
C LEU A 62 -6.85 8.85 -6.95
N GLY A 63 -6.92 9.99 -6.27
CA GLY A 63 -5.76 10.62 -5.65
C GLY A 63 -5.09 9.67 -4.65
N ASN A 64 -5.87 9.16 -3.70
CA ASN A 64 -5.36 8.29 -2.66
C ASN A 64 -4.79 6.97 -3.19
N SER A 65 -5.46 6.36 -4.16
CA SER A 65 -5.03 5.10 -4.79
C SER A 65 -3.75 5.29 -5.59
N ILE A 66 -3.59 6.39 -6.32
CA ILE A 66 -2.36 6.69 -7.08
C ILE A 66 -1.18 6.86 -6.13
N THR A 67 -1.28 7.76 -5.14
CA THR A 67 -0.18 7.97 -4.17
C THR A 67 0.19 6.70 -3.42
N THR A 68 -0.81 5.88 -3.07
CA THR A 68 -0.57 4.60 -2.38
C THR A 68 0.08 3.56 -3.29
N SER A 69 -0.39 3.45 -4.53
CA SER A 69 0.15 2.53 -5.54
C SER A 69 1.59 2.84 -5.92
N LEU A 70 2.06 4.07 -5.75
CA LEU A 70 3.47 4.44 -5.98
C LEU A 70 4.40 3.97 -4.85
N VAL A 71 3.90 3.84 -3.62
CA VAL A 71 4.69 3.45 -2.44
C VAL A 71 4.82 1.92 -2.32
N ILE A 72 3.82 1.17 -2.78
CA ILE A 72 3.81 -0.31 -2.78
C ILE A 72 4.99 -0.94 -3.55
N PRO A 73 5.28 -0.58 -4.82
CA PRO A 73 6.33 -1.23 -5.61
C PRO A 73 7.72 -0.94 -5.05
N GLN A 74 7.95 0.24 -4.46
CA GLN A 74 9.20 0.55 -3.76
C GLN A 74 9.45 -0.46 -2.64
N LYS A 75 8.41 -0.76 -1.85
CA LYS A 75 8.50 -1.71 -0.74
C LYS A 75 8.61 -3.16 -1.17
N LEU A 76 7.93 -3.54 -2.24
CA LEU A 76 8.02 -4.90 -2.79
C LEU A 76 9.44 -5.21 -3.29
N ARG A 77 10.06 -4.24 -3.96
CA ARG A 77 11.42 -4.32 -4.48
C ARG A 77 12.46 -4.43 -3.36
N GLU A 78 12.28 -3.68 -2.28
CA GLU A 78 13.18 -3.72 -1.13
C GLU A 78 13.10 -5.04 -0.34
N ARG A 79 11.87 -5.59 -0.19
CA ARG A 79 11.67 -6.93 0.38
C ARG A 79 12.26 -8.05 -0.47
N ARG A 80 12.20 -7.93 -1.80
CA ARG A 80 12.85 -8.90 -2.72
C ARG A 80 14.36 -8.87 -2.57
N ARG A 81 14.96 -7.68 -2.63
CA ARG A 81 16.43 -7.51 -2.48
C ARG A 81 16.95 -8.04 -1.14
N LYS A 82 16.25 -7.78 -0.03
CA LYS A 82 16.64 -8.34 1.28
C LYS A 82 16.63 -9.88 1.29
N ARG A 83 15.59 -10.50 0.72
CA ARG A 83 15.50 -11.96 0.62
C ARG A 83 16.60 -12.57 -0.25
N GLU A 84 16.95 -11.91 -1.36
CA GLU A 84 18.05 -12.35 -2.23
C GLU A 84 19.39 -12.32 -1.47
N ILE A 85 19.71 -11.22 -0.79
CA ILE A 85 20.95 -11.10 0.01
C ILE A 85 21.01 -12.14 1.11
N GLU A 86 19.90 -12.38 1.82
CA GLU A 86 19.83 -13.38 2.90
C GLU A 86 20.04 -14.80 2.37
N MET A 87 19.49 -15.13 1.19
CA MET A 87 19.73 -16.40 0.52
C MET A 87 21.20 -16.59 0.13
N PHE A 88 21.84 -15.58 -0.46
CA PHE A 88 23.27 -15.63 -0.79
C PHE A 88 24.15 -15.82 0.45
N ALA A 89 23.82 -15.14 1.55
CA ALA A 89 24.54 -15.29 2.82
C ALA A 89 24.42 -16.71 3.38
N ARG A 90 23.22 -17.31 3.33
CA ARG A 90 22.99 -18.70 3.76
C ARG A 90 23.78 -19.70 2.90
N VAL A 91 23.74 -19.56 1.57
CA VAL A 91 24.47 -20.45 0.65
C VAL A 91 25.98 -20.41 0.93
N LYS A 92 26.56 -19.22 1.06
CA LYS A 92 27.99 -19.05 1.37
C LYS A 92 28.36 -19.67 2.72
N SER A 93 27.49 -19.55 3.73
CA SER A 93 27.66 -20.19 5.02
C SER A 93 27.68 -21.72 4.90
N THR A 94 26.79 -22.30 4.10
CA THR A 94 26.73 -23.76 3.88
C THR A 94 27.97 -24.27 3.15
N GLU A 95 28.46 -23.56 2.13
CA GLU A 95 29.71 -23.90 1.43
C GLU A 95 30.94 -23.84 2.34
N SER A 96 30.98 -22.88 3.27
CA SER A 96 32.11 -22.78 4.20
C SER A 96 32.18 -23.94 5.21
N LEU A 97 31.03 -24.48 5.60
CA LEU A 97 30.95 -25.63 6.52
C LEU A 97 31.34 -26.93 5.81
N THR A 98 30.95 -27.10 4.55
CA THR A 98 31.28 -28.30 3.74
C THR A 98 32.73 -28.34 3.28
N LYS A 99 33.47 -27.22 3.29
CA LYS A 99 34.92 -27.20 3.00
C LYS A 99 35.79 -27.51 4.21
N GLN A 100 35.21 -27.58 5.41
CA GLN A 100 35.94 -27.89 6.64
C GLN A 100 35.83 -29.36 7.08
N GLU A 101 34.95 -30.15 6.46
CA GLU A 101 34.93 -31.62 6.54
C GLU A 101 35.85 -32.25 5.48
#